data_AF-A0A7X8DKH9-F1
#
_entry.id   AF-A0A7X8DKH9-F1
#
_cell.length_a   1.000
_cell.length_b   1.000
_cell.length_c   1.000
_cell.angle_alpha   90.00
_cell.angle_beta   90.00
_cell.angle_gamma   90.00
#
_symmetry.space_group_name_H-M   'P 1'
#
loop_
_entity.id
_entity.type
_entity.pdbx_description
1 polymer ?
#
loop_
_entity_poly.entity_id
_entity_poly.type
_entity_poly.pdbx_seq_one_letter_code
_entity_poly.pdbx_strand_id
1 'polypeptide(L)'
;MKYRLGLAFLIMVLAMALAAGCSDGKQDAAIDGELQDGVYLVKGHIEHDSFGMASMEVIDGDISSFKYSEIIATTGEEKNEDNYSDNTEVLTVIEDLNEQFNKKKDIDEIDYDVITGCTKTKETFEELTNELLAKAEAGDTYRPFYKDGEYNAKADEDNYGWLGEVNIVIRDGQIVGVDYFEAAIRKLKSSKAILDEHGNPELDDDGNRKTESVDVEVGERKSIENYNYIELFDTIEAVQKLVINSNGVEYLDVDVVTGSTGSKDIMIELIETALKEAK
;
A
#
# COMPACT_ATOMS: atom_id res chain seq x y z
N MET A 1 -11.10 -46.65 40.86
CA MET A 1 -9.80 -47.09 40.28
C MET A 1 -9.07 -45.81 39.89
N LYS A 2 -8.02 -45.25 40.50
CA LYS A 2 -6.80 -45.69 41.21
C LYS A 2 -5.74 -46.39 40.33
N TYR A 3 -4.90 -45.58 39.66
CA TYR A 3 -3.43 -45.68 39.50
C TYR A 3 -2.95 -44.21 39.31
N ARG A 4 -2.16 -43.52 40.16
CA ARG A 4 -0.76 -43.69 40.63
C ARG A 4 0.23 -43.85 39.47
N LEU A 5 1.44 -43.30 39.42
CA LEU A 5 2.23 -42.26 40.11
C LEU A 5 3.64 -42.40 39.46
N GLY A 6 4.35 -41.29 39.23
CA GLY A 6 5.83 -41.26 39.07
C GLY A 6 6.35 -41.03 37.64
N LEU A 7 7.49 -40.38 37.40
CA LEU A 7 8.54 -39.87 38.29
C LEU A 7 9.53 -39.02 37.44
N ALA A 8 9.79 -37.78 37.88
CA ALA A 8 11.04 -37.00 37.92
C ALA A 8 12.03 -36.84 36.72
N PHE A 9 12.79 -35.73 36.84
CA PHE A 9 14.04 -35.25 36.17
C PHE A 9 13.82 -34.19 35.07
N LEU A 10 14.50 -33.04 35.02
CA LEU A 10 15.52 -32.39 35.86
C LEU A 10 15.56 -30.89 35.48
N ILE A 11 15.90 -30.06 36.45
CA ILE A 11 16.14 -28.61 36.39
C ILE A 11 17.32 -28.25 35.47
N MET A 12 17.18 -27.21 34.65
CA MET A 12 18.25 -26.21 34.49
C MET A 12 17.65 -24.84 34.13
N VAL A 13 17.50 -24.00 35.15
CA VAL A 13 17.35 -22.55 35.02
C VAL A 13 18.70 -22.01 34.57
N LEU A 14 18.78 -21.36 33.40
CA LEU A 14 19.89 -20.49 33.06
C LEU A 14 19.36 -19.07 32.95
N ALA A 15 19.41 -18.37 34.08
CA ALA A 15 19.37 -16.92 34.11
C ALA A 15 20.79 -16.42 33.79
N MET A 16 20.97 -15.71 32.68
CA MET A 16 22.05 -14.74 32.55
C MET A 16 21.45 -13.35 32.68
N ALA A 17 21.68 -12.77 33.85
CA ALA A 17 21.58 -11.34 34.07
C ALA A 17 22.77 -10.66 33.41
N LEU A 18 22.52 -9.66 32.57
CA LEU A 18 23.47 -8.58 32.37
C LEU A 18 22.88 -7.33 33.01
N ALA A 19 23.62 -6.81 33.98
CA ALA A 19 23.29 -5.65 34.76
C ALA A 19 23.47 -4.37 33.93
N ALA A 20 22.67 -3.37 34.31
CA ALA A 20 22.50 -2.08 33.68
C ALA A 20 23.78 -1.24 33.50
N GLY A 21 23.81 -0.51 32.39
CA GLY A 21 24.50 0.77 32.26
C GLY A 21 23.53 1.78 31.66
N CYS A 22 23.11 2.78 32.44
CA CYS A 22 22.44 3.97 31.91
C CYS A 22 23.47 4.80 31.14
N SER A 23 23.22 5.06 29.86
CA SER A 23 23.67 6.27 29.18
C SER A 23 22.59 6.68 28.20
N ASP A 24 22.09 7.91 28.33
CA ASP A 24 21.38 8.60 27.26
C ASP A 24 22.28 8.61 26.02
N GLY A 25 21.80 7.99 24.94
CA GLY A 25 22.48 7.97 23.66
C GLY A 25 21.56 7.33 22.63
N LYS A 26 21.28 8.05 21.53
CA LYS A 26 20.74 7.47 20.31
C LYS A 26 21.53 6.19 20.01
N GLN A 27 20.80 5.10 19.86
CA GLN A 27 21.37 3.81 19.52
C GLN A 27 21.66 3.83 18.02
N ASP A 28 22.83 4.35 17.65
CA ASP A 28 23.44 4.05 16.35
C ASP A 28 23.87 2.58 16.43
N ALA A 29 23.02 1.69 15.91
CA ALA A 29 23.37 0.29 15.73
C ALA A 29 24.40 0.23 14.61
N ALA A 30 25.66 -0.04 14.96
CA ALA A 30 26.69 -0.34 13.98
C ALA A 30 26.34 -1.65 13.25
N ILE A 31 26.15 -1.52 11.94
CA ILE A 31 25.90 -2.58 10.95
C ILE A 31 27.25 -3.28 10.69
N ASP A 32 27.42 -4.49 11.24
CA ASP A 32 28.63 -5.35 11.09
C ASP A 32 28.20 -6.82 10.84
N GLY A 33 26.96 -7.04 10.40
CA GLY A 33 26.47 -8.36 10.00
C GLY A 33 26.81 -8.66 8.54
N GLU A 34 27.35 -9.86 8.26
CA GLU A 34 27.45 -10.37 6.89
C GLU A 34 26.01 -10.54 6.34
N LEU A 35 25.71 -9.94 5.18
CA LEU A 35 24.39 -10.02 4.56
C LEU A 35 24.06 -11.48 4.23
N GLN A 36 22.87 -11.93 4.59
CA GLN A 36 22.45 -13.31 4.30
C GLN A 36 21.90 -13.41 2.87
N ASP A 37 22.21 -14.49 2.18
CA ASP A 37 21.70 -14.75 0.84
C ASP A 37 20.17 -14.84 0.80
N GLY A 38 19.58 -14.25 -0.23
CA GLY A 38 18.14 -14.30 -0.44
C GLY A 38 17.59 -13.13 -1.23
N VAL A 39 16.27 -13.18 -1.42
CA VAL A 39 15.49 -12.06 -1.98
C VAL A 39 14.83 -11.34 -0.81
N TYR A 40 14.85 -10.02 -0.85
CA TYR A 40 14.30 -9.13 0.16
C TYR A 40 13.40 -8.09 -0.51
N LEU A 41 12.32 -7.72 0.16
CA LEU A 41 11.34 -6.77 -0.35
C LEU A 41 10.75 -5.97 0.82
N VAL A 42 10.67 -4.66 0.65
CA VAL A 42 10.02 -3.75 1.58
C VAL A 42 9.04 -2.88 0.79
N LYS A 43 7.82 -2.76 1.30
CA LYS A 43 6.77 -1.90 0.75
C LYS A 43 6.43 -0.84 1.78
N GLY A 44 6.60 0.43 1.40
CA GLY A 44 6.23 1.56 2.24
C GLY A 44 4.73 1.76 2.35
N HIS A 45 4.32 2.66 3.23
CA HIS A 45 2.92 3.08 3.35
C HIS A 45 2.52 4.03 2.22
N ILE A 46 1.23 4.04 1.88
CA ILE A 46 0.68 5.01 0.93
C ILE A 46 0.70 6.41 1.52
N GLU A 47 1.37 7.31 0.81
CA GLU A 47 1.34 8.75 1.02
C GLU A 47 0.69 9.44 -0.17
N HIS A 48 -0.31 10.27 0.10
CA HIS A 48 -1.22 10.78 -0.93
C HIS A 48 -1.83 9.62 -1.74
N ASP A 49 -1.35 9.41 -2.96
CA ASP A 49 -1.83 8.43 -3.94
C ASP A 49 -0.77 7.38 -4.33
N SER A 50 0.43 7.42 -3.74
CA SER A 50 1.55 6.57 -4.11
C SER A 50 2.37 6.09 -2.92
N PHE A 51 3.22 5.08 -3.14
CA PHE A 51 4.10 4.53 -2.11
C PHE A 51 5.42 4.06 -2.71
N GLY A 52 6.48 4.06 -1.89
CA GLY A 52 7.77 3.48 -2.26
C GLY A 52 7.76 1.96 -2.09
N MET A 53 8.47 1.26 -2.96
CA MET A 53 8.71 -0.17 -2.86
C MET A 53 10.14 -0.46 -3.31
N ALA A 54 10.86 -1.23 -2.49
CA ALA A 54 12.25 -1.58 -2.74
C ALA A 54 12.43 -3.11 -2.70
N SER A 55 13.26 -3.63 -3.59
CA SER A 55 13.64 -5.04 -3.65
C SER A 55 15.15 -5.19 -3.79
N MET A 56 15.70 -6.25 -3.20
CA MET A 56 17.13 -6.53 -3.17
C MET A 56 17.36 -8.04 -3.22
N GLU A 57 18.37 -8.48 -3.96
CA GLU A 57 18.86 -9.86 -3.92
C GLU A 57 20.32 -9.87 -3.44
N VAL A 58 20.62 -10.81 -2.54
CA VAL A 58 21.95 -11.06 -1.98
C VAL A 58 22.39 -12.47 -2.38
N ILE A 59 23.60 -12.60 -2.92
CA ILE A 59 24.22 -13.85 -3.35
C ILE A 59 25.66 -13.86 -2.87
N ASP A 60 26.08 -14.93 -2.20
CA ASP A 60 27.41 -15.07 -1.61
C ASP A 60 27.79 -13.89 -0.68
N GLY A 61 26.79 -13.33 0.03
CA GLY A 61 26.95 -12.18 0.91
C GLY A 61 27.03 -10.81 0.22
N ASP A 62 27.02 -10.77 -1.12
CA ASP A 62 27.06 -9.53 -1.91
C ASP A 62 25.69 -9.17 -2.48
N ILE A 63 25.36 -7.88 -2.53
CA ILE A 63 24.13 -7.38 -3.17
C ILE A 63 24.22 -7.56 -4.69
N SER A 64 23.55 -8.58 -5.23
CA SER A 64 23.54 -8.90 -6.66
C SER A 64 22.66 -7.92 -7.46
N SER A 65 21.50 -7.55 -6.91
CA SER A 65 20.55 -6.64 -7.55
C SER A 65 19.79 -5.80 -6.53
N PHE A 66 19.40 -4.59 -6.94
CA PHE A 66 18.58 -3.69 -6.13
C PHE A 66 17.68 -2.85 -7.06
N LYS A 67 16.43 -2.65 -6.66
CA LYS A 67 15.48 -1.76 -7.32
C LYS A 67 14.63 -1.03 -6.30
N TYR A 68 14.56 0.29 -6.41
CA TYR A 68 13.56 1.15 -5.77
C TYR A 68 12.62 1.74 -6.82
N SER A 69 11.32 1.78 -6.52
CA SER A 69 10.30 2.41 -7.36
C SER A 69 9.24 3.07 -6.50
N GLU A 70 8.62 4.14 -7.01
CA GLU A 70 7.38 4.68 -6.45
C GLU A 70 6.19 4.26 -7.31
N ILE A 71 5.15 3.74 -6.68
CA ILE A 71 4.00 3.10 -7.33
C ILE A 71 2.73 3.89 -7.05
N ILE A 72 1.93 4.15 -8.07
CA ILE A 72 0.60 4.78 -7.97
C ILE A 72 -0.40 3.73 -7.45
N ALA A 73 -1.00 3.97 -6.29
CA ALA A 73 -1.80 2.99 -5.56
C ALA A 73 -3.11 2.59 -6.26
N THR A 74 -3.66 3.44 -7.12
CA THR A 74 -4.89 3.13 -7.88
C THR A 74 -4.60 2.26 -9.10
N THR A 75 -3.56 2.54 -9.87
CA THR A 75 -3.22 1.78 -11.08
C THR A 75 -2.26 0.63 -10.80
N GLY A 76 -1.56 0.67 -9.67
CA GLY A 76 -0.43 -0.18 -9.36
C GLY A 76 0.79 0.08 -10.22
N GLU A 77 0.79 1.02 -11.17
CA GLU A 77 1.94 1.33 -12.05
C GLU A 77 3.06 2.07 -11.32
N GLU A 78 4.30 1.76 -11.70
CA GLU A 78 5.43 2.61 -11.34
C GLU A 78 5.25 4.00 -11.97
N LYS A 79 5.61 5.04 -11.22
CA LYS A 79 5.63 6.41 -11.73
C LYS A 79 6.52 6.47 -12.97
N ASN A 80 5.99 7.08 -14.02
CA ASN A 80 6.67 7.26 -15.30
C ASN A 80 6.16 8.54 -16.00
N GLU A 81 6.71 8.86 -17.17
CA GLU A 81 6.37 10.07 -17.91
C GLU A 81 4.89 10.13 -18.35
N ASP A 82 4.24 8.98 -18.57
CA ASP A 82 2.86 8.91 -19.03
C ASP A 82 1.85 9.10 -17.88
N ASN A 83 2.14 8.58 -16.70
CA ASN A 83 1.24 8.61 -15.54
C ASN A 83 1.63 9.62 -14.45
N TYR A 84 2.79 10.27 -14.57
CA TYR A 84 3.30 11.28 -13.63
C TYR A 84 3.97 12.47 -14.35
N SER A 85 3.29 13.02 -15.35
CA SER A 85 3.84 14.03 -16.27
C SER A 85 4.11 15.40 -15.64
N ASP A 86 3.42 15.74 -14.54
CA ASP A 86 3.44 17.09 -13.97
C ASP A 86 4.70 17.35 -13.13
N ASN A 87 5.46 16.30 -12.78
CA ASN A 87 6.67 16.41 -11.99
C ASN A 87 7.69 15.33 -12.39
N THR A 88 8.37 15.55 -13.52
CA THR A 88 9.41 14.64 -14.02
C THR A 88 10.69 14.64 -13.19
N GLU A 89 10.91 15.64 -12.31
CA GLU A 89 12.07 15.68 -11.42
C GLU A 89 12.11 14.44 -10.52
N VAL A 90 10.95 13.96 -10.04
CA VAL A 90 10.89 12.73 -9.23
C VAL A 90 11.43 11.51 -9.97
N LEU A 91 11.20 11.43 -11.28
CA LEU A 91 11.63 10.29 -12.09
C LEU A 91 13.14 10.26 -12.20
N THR A 92 13.77 11.41 -12.45
CA THR A 92 15.23 11.56 -12.46
C THR A 92 15.82 11.26 -11.08
N VAL A 93 15.20 11.73 -10.00
CA VAL A 93 15.65 11.43 -8.64
C VAL A 93 15.60 9.93 -8.34
N ILE A 94 14.53 9.23 -8.72
CA ILE A 94 14.42 7.78 -8.56
C ILE A 94 15.51 7.05 -9.38
N GLU A 95 15.76 7.48 -10.61
CA GLU A 95 16.81 6.91 -11.47
C GLU A 95 18.21 7.10 -10.85
N ASP A 96 18.54 8.32 -10.43
CA ASP A 96 19.83 8.66 -9.81
C ASP A 96 20.07 7.87 -8.52
N LEU A 97 19.06 7.71 -7.67
CA LEU A 97 19.16 6.91 -6.43
C LEU A 97 19.44 5.44 -6.73
N ASN A 98 18.72 4.86 -7.70
CA ASN A 98 18.95 3.48 -8.14
C ASN A 98 20.34 3.29 -8.74
N GLU A 99 20.82 4.22 -9.56
CA GLU A 99 22.16 4.15 -10.16
C GLU A 99 23.24 4.24 -9.08
N GLN A 100 23.14 5.24 -8.19
CA GLN A 100 24.12 5.44 -7.13
C GLN A 100 24.21 4.22 -6.21
N PHE A 101 23.08 3.68 -5.76
CA PHE A 101 23.08 2.52 -4.88
C PHE A 101 23.54 1.26 -5.57
N ASN A 102 23.13 1.00 -6.82
CA ASN A 102 23.64 -0.16 -7.55
C ASN A 102 25.14 -0.11 -7.82
N LYS A 103 25.75 1.08 -7.86
CA LYS A 103 27.19 1.26 -8.00
C LYS A 103 27.95 1.14 -6.68
N LYS A 104 27.44 1.76 -5.62
CA LYS A 104 28.11 1.88 -4.33
C LYS A 104 27.83 0.69 -3.41
N LYS A 105 26.61 0.15 -3.48
CA LYS A 105 26.08 -0.92 -2.61
C LYS A 105 26.19 -0.60 -1.12
N ASP A 106 26.25 0.70 -0.81
CA ASP A 106 26.35 1.26 0.52
C ASP A 106 25.50 2.52 0.56
N ILE A 107 24.58 2.58 1.52
CA ILE A 107 23.63 3.67 1.70
C ILE A 107 24.32 4.95 2.19
N ASP A 108 25.39 4.82 2.99
CA ASP A 108 26.15 5.93 3.56
C ASP A 108 27.04 6.61 2.50
N GLU A 109 27.32 5.92 1.39
CA GLU A 109 28.07 6.49 0.28
C GLU A 109 27.18 7.27 -0.69
N ILE A 110 25.84 7.23 -0.58
CA ILE A 110 24.93 7.95 -1.49
C ILE A 110 25.08 9.47 -1.31
N ASP A 111 25.26 10.18 -2.43
CA ASP A 111 25.36 11.63 -2.42
C ASP A 111 23.97 12.24 -2.63
N TYR A 112 23.27 12.50 -1.53
CA TYR A 112 21.93 13.10 -1.53
C TYR A 112 21.94 14.61 -1.80
N ASP A 113 23.09 15.27 -1.66
CA ASP A 113 23.25 16.71 -1.82
C ASP A 113 23.32 17.11 -3.30
N VAL A 114 23.89 16.25 -4.15
CA VAL A 114 23.88 16.46 -5.62
C VAL A 114 22.50 16.19 -6.24
N ILE A 115 21.63 15.45 -5.55
CA ILE A 115 20.25 15.20 -5.96
C ILE A 115 19.37 16.34 -5.44
N THR A 116 19.03 17.29 -6.31
CA THR A 116 18.15 18.41 -5.94
C THR A 116 16.69 17.97 -5.83
N GLY A 117 15.90 18.68 -5.02
CA GLY A 117 14.46 18.45 -4.93
C GLY A 117 14.06 17.14 -4.26
N CYS A 118 12.78 16.79 -4.43
CA CYS A 118 12.13 15.53 -4.00
C CYS A 118 12.60 14.98 -2.65
N THR A 119 12.67 15.84 -1.62
CA THR A 119 13.12 15.47 -0.26
C THR A 119 12.43 14.20 0.24
N LYS A 120 11.12 14.09 0.03
CA LYS A 120 10.35 12.95 0.51
C LYS A 120 10.68 11.62 -0.21
N THR A 121 10.97 11.67 -1.50
CA THR A 121 11.45 10.50 -2.26
C THR A 121 12.79 10.01 -1.72
N LYS A 122 13.71 10.94 -1.41
CA LYS A 122 15.03 10.60 -0.83
C LYS A 122 14.89 9.99 0.57
N GLU A 123 14.05 10.58 1.42
CA GLU A 123 13.75 10.04 2.76
C GLU A 123 13.14 8.64 2.67
N THR A 124 12.18 8.44 1.77
CA THR A 124 11.53 7.13 1.57
C THR A 124 12.53 6.09 1.05
N PHE A 125 13.36 6.46 0.08
CA PHE A 125 14.42 5.60 -0.43
C PHE A 125 15.37 5.15 0.68
N GLU A 126 15.85 6.09 1.51
CA GLU A 126 16.77 5.81 2.61
C GLU A 126 16.11 4.88 3.65
N GLU A 127 14.86 5.15 4.03
CA GLU A 127 14.09 4.34 4.96
C GLU A 127 13.94 2.89 4.47
N LEU A 128 13.42 2.69 3.26
CA LEU A 128 13.15 1.33 2.75
C LEU A 128 14.45 0.57 2.46
N THR A 129 15.52 1.25 2.04
CA THR A 129 16.81 0.61 1.79
C THR A 129 17.48 0.15 3.09
N ASN A 130 17.43 0.97 4.15
CA ASN A 130 17.90 0.57 5.46
C ASN A 130 17.10 -0.61 6.03
N GLU A 131 15.78 -0.63 5.83
CA GLU A 131 14.96 -1.78 6.23
C GLU A 131 15.33 -3.06 5.44
N LEU A 132 15.58 -2.96 4.13
CA LEU A 132 16.05 -4.09 3.33
C LEU A 132 17.38 -4.65 3.83
N LEU A 133 18.34 -3.78 4.13
CA LEU A 133 19.64 -4.17 4.68
C LEU A 133 19.48 -4.86 6.03
N ALA A 134 18.69 -4.29 6.94
CA ALA A 134 18.41 -4.91 8.24
C ALA A 134 17.72 -6.28 8.10
N LYS A 135 16.79 -6.44 7.15
CA LYS A 135 16.19 -7.74 6.84
C LYS A 135 17.22 -8.74 6.30
N ALA A 136 18.14 -8.28 5.46
CA ALA A 136 19.20 -9.12 4.90
C ALA A 136 20.22 -9.57 5.95
N GLU A 137 20.63 -8.69 6.86
CA GLU A 137 21.46 -9.07 8.02
C GLU A 137 20.74 -10.09 8.92
N ALA A 138 19.43 -9.92 9.13
CA ALA A 138 18.61 -10.83 9.92
C ALA A 138 18.25 -12.14 9.21
N GLY A 139 18.50 -12.26 7.90
CA GLY A 139 18.06 -13.39 7.09
C GLY A 139 16.53 -13.50 6.94
N ASP A 140 15.80 -12.39 7.08
CA ASP A 140 14.35 -12.31 6.92
C ASP A 140 13.98 -12.26 5.42
N THR A 141 14.21 -13.38 4.74
CA THR A 141 14.00 -13.48 3.29
C THR A 141 12.53 -13.35 2.91
N TYR A 142 12.26 -12.63 1.83
CA TYR A 142 10.95 -12.47 1.25
C TYR A 142 10.48 -13.72 0.48
N ARG A 143 9.17 -14.00 0.56
CA ARG A 143 8.49 -15.01 -0.27
C ARG A 143 7.20 -14.42 -0.83
N PRO A 144 6.99 -14.45 -2.16
CA PRO A 144 5.74 -14.00 -2.78
C PRO A 144 4.53 -14.74 -2.19
N PHE A 145 3.49 -13.99 -1.84
CA PHE A 145 2.24 -14.56 -1.31
C PHE A 145 1.23 -14.82 -2.43
N TYR A 146 1.10 -13.89 -3.36
CA TYR A 146 0.23 -13.98 -4.52
C TYR A 146 1.03 -14.28 -5.80
N LYS A 147 0.32 -14.78 -6.82
CA LYS A 147 0.79 -14.76 -8.20
C LYS A 147 0.63 -13.36 -8.76
N ASP A 148 1.63 -12.94 -9.54
CA ASP A 148 1.59 -11.65 -10.21
C ASP A 148 0.56 -11.63 -11.33
N GLY A 149 -0.07 -10.48 -11.52
CA GLY A 149 -1.09 -10.29 -12.54
C GLY A 149 -2.07 -9.18 -12.22
N GLU A 150 -3.02 -9.00 -13.13
CA GLU A 150 -4.19 -8.16 -12.95
C GLU A 150 -5.40 -9.05 -12.71
N TYR A 151 -6.16 -8.73 -11.67
CA TYR A 151 -7.31 -9.50 -11.22
C TYR A 151 -8.51 -8.60 -11.09
N ASN A 152 -9.63 -8.98 -11.69
CA ASN A 152 -10.83 -8.16 -11.71
C ASN A 152 -12.03 -8.91 -11.15
N ALA A 153 -12.95 -8.18 -10.51
CA ALA A 153 -14.24 -8.70 -10.10
C ALA A 153 -15.33 -7.63 -10.31
N LYS A 154 -16.57 -8.10 -10.51
CA LYS A 154 -17.75 -7.26 -10.67
C LYS A 154 -18.85 -7.77 -9.74
N ALA A 155 -19.67 -6.87 -9.22
CA ALA A 155 -20.84 -7.23 -8.45
C ALA A 155 -21.85 -8.00 -9.32
N ASP A 156 -22.62 -8.88 -8.71
CA ASP A 156 -23.69 -9.63 -9.39
C ASP A 156 -24.92 -8.76 -9.69
N GLU A 157 -25.20 -7.79 -8.82
CA GLU A 157 -26.36 -6.89 -8.91
C GLU A 157 -25.92 -5.42 -8.89
N ASP A 158 -26.64 -4.57 -9.65
CA ASP A 158 -26.46 -3.13 -9.60
C ASP A 158 -27.29 -2.49 -8.48
N ASN A 159 -26.82 -1.34 -8.00
CA ASN A 159 -27.54 -0.50 -7.05
C ASN A 159 -28.02 0.78 -7.74
N TYR A 160 -29.32 0.83 -8.06
CA TYR A 160 -29.96 1.97 -8.75
C TYR A 160 -29.34 2.35 -10.10
N GLY A 161 -28.80 1.38 -10.84
CA GLY A 161 -28.15 1.57 -12.13
C GLY A 161 -26.62 1.67 -12.07
N TRP A 162 -26.03 1.50 -10.89
CA TRP A 162 -24.58 1.54 -10.67
C TRP A 162 -24.04 0.17 -10.27
N LEU A 163 -23.06 -0.36 -11.00
CA LEU A 163 -22.46 -1.67 -10.74
C LEU A 163 -21.05 -1.49 -10.19
N GLY A 164 -20.76 -2.12 -9.04
CA GLY A 164 -19.42 -2.13 -8.45
C GLY A 164 -18.47 -3.03 -9.21
N GLU A 165 -17.25 -2.54 -9.45
CA GLU A 165 -16.16 -3.26 -10.08
C GLU A 165 -14.86 -2.97 -9.33
N VAL A 166 -13.94 -3.93 -9.31
CA VAL A 166 -12.59 -3.73 -8.81
C VAL A 166 -11.56 -4.29 -9.77
N ASN A 167 -10.45 -3.57 -9.94
CA ASN A 167 -9.22 -4.08 -10.54
C ASN A 167 -8.12 -4.10 -9.48
N ILE A 168 -7.42 -5.21 -9.37
CA ILE A 168 -6.30 -5.41 -8.45
C ILE A 168 -5.06 -5.73 -9.27
N VAL A 169 -3.97 -5.04 -9.00
CA VAL A 169 -2.67 -5.29 -9.61
C VAL A 169 -1.74 -5.89 -8.56
N ILE A 170 -1.14 -7.03 -8.90
CA ILE A 170 -0.19 -7.74 -8.05
C ILE A 170 1.16 -7.81 -8.77
N ARG A 171 2.22 -7.40 -8.06
CA ARG A 171 3.61 -7.52 -8.50
C ARG A 171 4.50 -7.98 -7.36
N ASP A 172 5.46 -8.83 -7.68
CA ASP A 172 6.34 -9.46 -6.70
C ASP A 172 5.56 -10.16 -5.57
N GLY A 173 4.35 -10.66 -5.84
CA GLY A 173 3.42 -11.25 -4.88
C GLY A 173 2.81 -10.28 -3.86
N GLN A 174 2.92 -8.97 -4.09
CA GLN A 174 2.28 -7.90 -3.32
C GLN A 174 1.13 -7.28 -4.10
N ILE A 175 0.03 -6.97 -3.41
CA ILE A 175 -0.98 -6.04 -3.92
C ILE A 175 -0.33 -4.65 -3.99
N VAL A 176 -0.25 -4.12 -5.20
CA VAL A 176 0.36 -2.81 -5.51
C VAL A 176 -0.63 -1.81 -6.10
N GLY A 177 -1.77 -2.29 -6.64
CA GLY A 177 -2.83 -1.45 -7.17
C GLY A 177 -4.21 -1.95 -6.77
N VAL A 178 -5.11 -1.05 -6.37
CA VAL A 178 -6.54 -1.32 -6.19
C VAL A 178 -7.35 -0.14 -6.74
N ASP A 179 -8.16 -0.41 -7.77
CA ASP A 179 -9.11 0.53 -8.38
C ASP A 179 -10.53 -0.04 -8.24
N TYR A 180 -11.22 0.33 -7.16
CA TYR A 180 -12.65 0.11 -7.02
C TYR A 180 -13.43 1.31 -7.53
N PHE A 181 -14.47 1.04 -8.31
CA PHE A 181 -15.40 2.06 -8.77
C PHE A 181 -16.78 1.47 -8.99
N GLU A 182 -17.78 2.35 -9.02
CA GLU A 182 -19.13 1.99 -9.45
C GLU A 182 -19.44 2.65 -10.79
N ALA A 183 -19.79 1.88 -11.81
CA ALA A 183 -20.07 2.39 -13.16
C ALA A 183 -21.55 2.25 -13.53
N ALA A 184 -22.06 3.22 -14.30
CA ALA A 184 -23.44 3.21 -14.75
C ALA A 184 -23.67 2.10 -15.80
N ILE A 185 -24.61 1.18 -15.55
CA ILE A 185 -24.94 0.09 -16.50
C ILE A 185 -25.99 0.47 -17.54
N ARG A 186 -26.60 1.66 -17.39
CA ARG A 186 -27.61 2.22 -18.28
C ARG A 186 -27.57 3.73 -18.18
N LYS A 187 -28.09 4.42 -19.21
CA LYS A 187 -28.34 5.86 -19.11
C LYS A 187 -29.26 6.11 -17.91
N LEU A 188 -28.86 7.03 -17.05
CA LEU A 188 -29.64 7.41 -15.88
C LEU A 188 -29.48 8.89 -15.61
N LYS A 189 -30.52 9.48 -15.01
CA LYS A 189 -30.48 10.85 -14.52
C LYS A 189 -30.08 10.77 -13.05
N SER A 190 -28.86 11.22 -12.75
CA SER A 190 -28.29 11.24 -11.40
C SER A 190 -28.45 12.63 -10.76
N SER A 191 -27.99 12.73 -9.52
CA SER A 191 -27.91 13.95 -8.75
C SER A 191 -26.45 14.22 -8.40
N LYS A 192 -25.92 15.37 -8.80
CA LYS A 192 -24.59 15.88 -8.42
C LYS A 192 -24.75 16.79 -7.21
N ALA A 193 -23.85 16.70 -6.21
CA ALA A 193 -23.84 17.64 -5.09
C ALA A 193 -23.38 19.04 -5.55
N ILE A 194 -24.04 20.09 -5.06
CA ILE A 194 -23.53 21.46 -5.16
C ILE A 194 -22.53 21.65 -4.01
N LEU A 195 -21.29 22.04 -4.33
CA LEU A 195 -20.21 22.18 -3.35
C LEU A 195 -19.95 23.66 -3.03
N ASP A 196 -19.58 23.93 -1.78
CA ASP A 196 -19.11 25.24 -1.32
C ASP A 196 -17.66 25.53 -1.77
N GLU A 197 -17.14 26.70 -1.41
CA GLU A 197 -15.76 27.10 -1.72
C GLU A 197 -14.67 26.23 -1.09
N HIS A 198 -15.04 25.37 -0.14
CA HIS A 198 -14.18 24.42 0.55
C HIS A 198 -14.38 22.98 0.06
N GLY A 199 -15.25 22.75 -0.93
CA GLY A 199 -15.53 21.43 -1.48
C GLY A 199 -16.53 20.60 -0.67
N ASN A 200 -17.20 21.18 0.33
CA ASN A 200 -18.22 20.48 1.11
C ASN A 200 -19.61 20.61 0.46
N PRO A 201 -20.53 19.64 0.63
CA PRO A 201 -21.87 19.75 0.09
C PRO A 201 -22.64 20.91 0.73
N GLU A 202 -23.17 21.81 -0.09
CA GLU A 202 -24.12 22.81 0.38
C GLU A 202 -25.40 22.14 0.88
N LEU A 203 -25.95 22.65 1.98
CA LEU A 203 -27.21 22.19 2.54
C LEU A 203 -28.35 23.19 2.25
N ASP A 204 -29.57 22.67 2.10
CA ASP A 204 -30.80 23.46 2.09
C ASP A 204 -31.29 23.77 3.51
N ASP A 205 -32.39 24.53 3.62
CA ASP A 205 -32.95 24.96 4.91
C ASP A 205 -33.42 23.78 5.78
N ASP A 206 -33.66 22.62 5.18
CA ASP A 206 -34.07 21.38 5.86
C ASP A 206 -32.86 20.49 6.23
N GLY A 207 -31.64 20.92 5.90
CA GLY A 207 -30.41 20.18 6.15
C GLY A 207 -30.13 19.06 5.14
N ASN A 208 -30.86 19.00 4.02
CA ASN A 208 -30.57 18.07 2.93
C ASN A 208 -29.51 18.67 2.00
N ARG A 209 -28.77 17.82 1.30
CA ARG A 209 -27.81 18.27 0.30
C ARG A 209 -28.52 18.94 -0.87
N LYS A 210 -28.07 20.13 -1.24
CA LYS A 210 -28.43 20.72 -2.52
C LYS A 210 -27.79 19.91 -3.64
N THR A 211 -28.59 19.63 -4.66
CA THR A 211 -28.14 18.87 -5.82
C THR A 211 -28.63 19.48 -7.11
N GLU A 212 -27.87 19.26 -8.18
CA GLU A 212 -28.33 19.47 -9.55
C GLU A 212 -28.48 18.14 -10.29
N SER A 213 -29.34 18.12 -11.30
CA SER A 213 -29.57 16.93 -12.11
C SER A 213 -28.53 16.84 -13.22
N VAL A 214 -27.95 15.65 -13.38
CA VAL A 214 -26.94 15.34 -14.39
C VAL A 214 -27.34 14.09 -15.15
N ASP A 215 -27.15 14.10 -16.47
CA ASP A 215 -27.33 12.92 -17.30
C ASP A 215 -26.04 12.11 -17.30
N VAL A 216 -26.15 10.82 -17.02
CA VAL A 216 -25.02 9.88 -16.92
C VAL A 216 -25.11 8.87 -18.04
N GLU A 217 -24.01 8.69 -18.75
CA GLU A 217 -23.89 7.75 -19.85
C GLU A 217 -23.44 6.36 -19.37
N VAL A 218 -23.69 5.33 -20.19
CA VAL A 218 -23.29 3.94 -19.86
C VAL A 218 -21.76 3.86 -19.75
N GLY A 219 -21.28 3.26 -18.67
CA GLY A 219 -19.85 3.09 -18.39
C GLY A 219 -19.21 4.27 -17.66
N GLU A 220 -19.91 5.40 -17.48
CA GLU A 220 -19.40 6.48 -16.64
C GLU A 220 -19.29 6.01 -15.19
N ARG A 221 -18.13 6.27 -14.57
CA ARG A 221 -17.87 5.97 -13.17
C ARG A 221 -18.54 7.02 -12.29
N LYS A 222 -19.01 6.62 -11.09
CA LYS A 222 -19.40 7.58 -10.05
C LYS A 222 -18.22 8.51 -9.76
N SER A 223 -18.52 9.79 -9.67
CA SER A 223 -17.57 10.83 -9.31
C SER A 223 -18.30 12.01 -8.67
N ILE A 224 -17.54 12.99 -8.17
CA ILE A 224 -18.09 14.26 -7.66
C ILE A 224 -18.87 15.05 -8.73
N GLU A 225 -18.67 14.72 -10.02
CA GLU A 225 -19.36 15.36 -11.14
C GLU A 225 -20.72 14.74 -11.45
N ASN A 226 -21.01 13.55 -10.95
CA ASN A 226 -22.27 12.85 -11.26
C ASN A 226 -22.96 12.17 -10.07
N TYR A 227 -22.45 12.36 -8.85
CA TYR A 227 -22.99 11.74 -7.65
C TYR A 227 -23.02 12.72 -6.47
N ASN A 228 -24.00 12.59 -5.59
CA ASN A 228 -24.26 13.55 -4.50
C ASN A 228 -23.69 13.15 -3.14
N TYR A 229 -23.31 11.89 -2.97
CA TYR A 229 -22.76 11.37 -1.73
C TYR A 229 -21.24 11.27 -1.83
N ILE A 230 -20.57 12.41 -1.61
CA ILE A 230 -19.12 12.55 -1.83
C ILE A 230 -18.27 11.72 -0.87
N GLU A 231 -18.78 11.43 0.34
CA GLU A 231 -18.08 10.64 1.37
C GLU A 231 -17.89 9.18 0.95
N LEU A 232 -18.61 8.74 -0.10
CA LEU A 232 -18.34 7.46 -0.75
C LEU A 232 -16.90 7.42 -1.27
N PHE A 233 -16.39 8.51 -1.86
CA PHE A 233 -15.06 8.53 -2.46
C PHE A 233 -13.97 8.45 -1.39
N ASP A 234 -14.16 9.13 -0.25
CA ASP A 234 -13.27 9.00 0.91
C ASP A 234 -13.27 7.56 1.46
N THR A 235 -14.46 6.94 1.51
CA THR A 235 -14.62 5.53 1.95
C THR A 235 -13.86 4.58 1.01
N ILE A 236 -14.00 4.77 -0.31
CA ILE A 236 -13.32 3.97 -1.32
C ILE A 236 -11.81 4.12 -1.17
N GLU A 237 -11.30 5.34 -1.13
CA GLU A 237 -9.88 5.62 -1.00
C GLU A 237 -9.29 4.99 0.27
N ALA A 238 -9.98 5.13 1.40
CA ALA A 238 -9.54 4.56 2.67
C ALA A 238 -9.48 3.03 2.65
N VAL A 239 -10.49 2.35 2.09
CA VAL A 239 -10.49 0.88 1.98
C VAL A 239 -9.40 0.39 1.04
N GLN A 240 -9.21 1.03 -0.13
CA GLN A 240 -8.12 0.69 -1.05
C GLN A 240 -6.76 0.79 -0.37
N LYS A 241 -6.52 1.89 0.36
CA LYS A 241 -5.28 2.09 1.12
C LYS A 241 -5.04 1.01 2.15
N LEU A 242 -6.08 0.65 2.91
CA LEU A 242 -6.02 -0.41 3.91
C LEU A 242 -5.66 -1.77 3.29
N VAL A 243 -6.29 -2.12 2.17
CA VAL A 243 -6.05 -3.39 1.45
C VAL A 243 -4.61 -3.47 0.94
N ILE A 244 -4.09 -2.40 0.34
CA ILE A 244 -2.71 -2.36 -0.18
C ILE A 244 -1.72 -2.47 0.98
N ASN A 245 -1.88 -1.66 2.03
CA ASN A 245 -0.98 -1.65 3.19
C ASN A 245 -0.98 -2.99 3.93
N SER A 246 -2.13 -3.68 3.99
CA SER A 246 -2.27 -4.98 4.66
C SER A 246 -1.96 -6.17 3.75
N ASN A 247 -1.67 -5.91 2.48
CA ASN A 247 -1.48 -6.92 1.44
C ASN A 247 -2.64 -7.95 1.35
N GLY A 248 -3.88 -7.49 1.54
CA GLY A 248 -5.07 -8.33 1.51
C GLY A 248 -6.18 -7.84 2.42
N VAL A 249 -7.18 -8.70 2.61
CA VAL A 249 -8.41 -8.40 3.38
C VAL A 249 -8.51 -9.11 4.73
N GLU A 250 -7.63 -10.07 5.00
CA GLU A 250 -7.78 -11.07 6.06
C GLU A 250 -7.67 -10.49 7.49
N TYR A 251 -7.06 -9.30 7.62
CA TYR A 251 -6.84 -8.62 8.90
C TYR A 251 -7.26 -7.14 8.87
N LEU A 252 -8.21 -6.79 8.00
CA LEU A 252 -8.67 -5.41 7.89
C LEU A 252 -9.61 -5.05 9.03
N ASP A 253 -9.23 -4.04 9.79
CA ASP A 253 -10.17 -3.30 10.64
C ASP A 253 -10.92 -2.28 9.78
N VAL A 254 -11.92 -2.73 9.03
CA VAL A 254 -12.73 -1.86 8.15
C VAL A 254 -13.68 -0.95 8.93
N ASP A 255 -13.82 -1.14 10.24
CA ASP A 255 -14.65 -0.31 11.10
C ASP A 255 -14.01 1.06 11.37
N VAL A 256 -12.69 1.19 11.18
CA VAL A 256 -12.00 2.50 11.21
C VAL A 256 -12.38 3.40 10.05
N VAL A 257 -12.89 2.84 8.95
CA VAL A 257 -13.34 3.60 7.79
C VAL A 257 -14.78 4.06 8.02
N THR A 258 -14.97 5.36 8.17
CA THR A 258 -16.30 5.97 8.24
C THR A 258 -16.98 5.92 6.86
N GLY A 259 -18.32 5.91 6.83
CA GLY A 259 -19.08 5.94 5.57
C GLY A 259 -20.02 4.76 5.35
N SER A 260 -20.34 4.48 4.10
CA SER A 260 -21.37 3.51 3.68
C SER A 260 -20.96 2.07 3.98
N THR A 261 -21.53 1.45 5.03
CA THR A 261 -21.30 0.05 5.37
C THR A 261 -21.53 -0.88 4.17
N GLY A 262 -22.62 -0.68 3.42
CA GLY A 262 -22.92 -1.52 2.26
C GLY A 262 -21.90 -1.41 1.12
N SER A 263 -21.35 -0.22 0.88
CA SER A 263 -20.28 -0.05 -0.12
C SER A 263 -18.97 -0.72 0.35
N LYS A 264 -18.66 -0.65 1.64
CA LYS A 264 -17.50 -1.36 2.21
C LYS A 264 -17.62 -2.87 2.05
N ASP A 265 -18.77 -3.43 2.37
CA ASP A 265 -19.02 -4.88 2.27
C ASP A 265 -18.83 -5.36 0.82
N ILE A 266 -19.41 -4.65 -0.15
CA ILE A 266 -19.27 -4.96 -1.59
C ILE A 266 -17.80 -4.87 -2.01
N MET A 267 -17.07 -3.82 -1.62
CA MET A 267 -15.64 -3.68 -1.95
C MET A 267 -14.83 -4.88 -1.47
N ILE A 268 -15.01 -5.28 -0.20
CA ILE A 268 -14.27 -6.42 0.38
C ILE A 268 -14.64 -7.72 -0.33
N GLU A 269 -15.93 -7.97 -0.61
CA GLU A 269 -16.37 -9.16 -1.33
C GLU A 269 -15.77 -9.26 -2.74
N LEU A 270 -15.73 -8.14 -3.47
CA LEU A 270 -15.14 -8.08 -4.80
C LEU A 270 -13.63 -8.29 -4.75
N ILE A 271 -12.94 -7.69 -3.78
CA ILE A 271 -11.51 -7.85 -3.60
C ILE A 271 -11.18 -9.30 -3.26
N GLU A 272 -11.89 -9.92 -2.32
CA GLU A 272 -11.76 -11.34 -1.99
C GLU A 272 -11.98 -12.22 -3.22
N THR A 273 -12.96 -11.87 -4.06
CA THR A 273 -13.27 -12.61 -5.27
C THR A 273 -12.18 -12.50 -6.31
N ALA A 274 -11.66 -11.30 -6.57
CA ALA A 274 -10.53 -11.09 -7.47
C ALA A 274 -9.27 -11.85 -6.98
N LEU A 275 -8.99 -11.84 -5.68
CA LEU A 275 -7.82 -12.49 -5.09
C LEU A 275 -7.88 -14.03 -5.07
N LYS A 276 -9.04 -14.67 -5.30
CA LYS A 276 -9.14 -16.14 -5.36
C LYS A 276 -8.27 -16.74 -6.46
N GLU A 277 -8.11 -16.05 -7.59
CA GLU A 277 -7.28 -16.50 -8.72
C GLU A 277 -5.79 -16.21 -8.53
N ALA A 278 -5.47 -15.28 -7.62
CA ALA A 278 -4.10 -14.90 -7.29
C ALA A 278 -3.41 -15.85 -6.31
N LYS A 279 -4.18 -16.64 -5.54
CA LYS A 279 -3.66 -17.67 -4.62
C LYS A 279 -3.24 -18.94 -5.38
#